data_AF-A0A1Q4G6P1-F1
#
_entry.id   AF-A0A1Q4G6P1-F1
#
_cell.length_a   1.000
_cell.length_b   1.000
_cell.length_c   1.000
_cell.angle_alpha   90.00
_cell.angle_beta   90.00
_cell.angle_gamma   90.00
#
_symmetry.space_group_name_H-M   'P 1'
#
loop_
_entity.id
_entity.type
_entity.pdbx_description
1 polymer ?
#
loop_
_entity_poly.entity_id
_entity_poly.type
_entity_poly.pdbx_seq_one_letter_code
_entity_poly.pdbx_strand_id
1 'polypeptide(L)' 'MTASTCFPNFEYPASEVFKYICILKDFTLMLHSGDTVKFTPDDEYAFKAWLDNNGVKNIRKESEWVVEQ' A
#
# COMPACT_ATOMS: atom_id res chain seq x y z
N MET A 1 6.13 18.69 -15.79
CA MET A 1 6.95 18.28 -14.63
C MET A 1 6.37 16.96 -14.13
N THR A 2 7.04 15.85 -14.37
CA THR A 2 6.62 14.55 -13.86
C THR A 2 7.01 14.49 -12.39
N ALA A 3 6.12 14.97 -11.52
CA ALA A 3 6.28 14.80 -10.08
C ALA A 3 6.44 13.30 -9.84
N SER A 4 7.59 12.89 -9.32
CA SER A 4 7.92 11.50 -9.05
C SER A 4 6.84 10.92 -8.14
N THR A 5 5.89 10.17 -8.70
CA THR A 5 4.76 9.55 -7.99
C THR A 5 5.20 8.32 -7.21
N CYS A 6 6.48 8.24 -6.85
CA CYS A 6 7.10 7.13 -6.14
C CYS A 6 7.49 7.60 -4.74
N PHE A 7 7.21 6.79 -3.73
CA PHE A 7 7.66 7.06 -2.38
C PHE A 7 9.18 6.81 -2.29
N PRO A 8 9.95 7.57 -1.48
CA PRO A 8 11.37 7.32 -1.30
C PRO A 8 11.63 5.86 -0.88
N ASN A 9 12.61 5.22 -1.53
CA ASN A 9 12.94 3.79 -1.39
C ASN A 9 11.89 2.79 -1.90
N PHE A 10 10.81 3.26 -2.51
CA PHE A 10 9.84 2.40 -3.17
C PHE A 10 9.98 2.54 -4.69
N GLU A 11 10.36 1.44 -5.34
CA GLU A 11 10.71 1.44 -6.77
C GLU A 11 9.49 1.55 -7.70
N TYR A 12 8.28 1.43 -7.16
CA TYR A 12 7.04 1.43 -7.92
C TYR A 12 6.23 2.71 -7.67
N PRO A 13 5.59 3.27 -8.71
CA PRO A 13 4.65 4.37 -8.52
C PRO A 13 3.38 3.86 -7.83
N ALA A 14 2.68 4.74 -7.11
CA ALA A 14 1.43 4.36 -6.45
C ALA A 14 0.36 3.84 -7.42
N SER A 15 0.36 4.32 -8.67
CA SER A 15 -0.57 3.89 -9.72
C SER A 15 -0.41 2.42 -10.10
N GLU A 16 0.78 1.84 -9.90
CA GLU A 16 1.00 0.40 -10.11
C GLU A 16 0.49 -0.41 -8.92
N VAL A 17 0.28 0.20 -7.75
CA VAL A 17 -0.20 -0.47 -6.55
C VAL A 17 -1.72 -0.57 -6.58
N PHE A 18 -2.21 -1.80 -6.66
CA PHE A 18 -3.64 -2.10 -6.62
C PHE A 18 -4.19 -2.07 -5.19
N LYS A 19 -3.53 -2.80 -4.28
CA LYS A 19 -3.96 -2.98 -2.89
C LYS A 19 -2.75 -3.15 -1.98
N TYR A 20 -2.89 -2.87 -0.70
CA TYR A 20 -1.83 -3.11 0.27
C TYR A 20 -2.34 -3.76 1.57
N ILE A 21 -1.45 -4.41 2.31
CA ILE A 21 -1.67 -4.87 3.67
C ILE A 21 -0.51 -4.44 4.55
N CYS A 22 -0.82 -4.03 5.78
CA CYS A 22 0.18 -3.80 6.81
C CYS A 22 0.07 -4.91 7.87
N ILE A 23 1.21 -5.55 8.15
CA ILE A 23 1.35 -6.59 9.15
C ILE A 23 2.51 -6.19 10.07
N LEU A 24 2.18 -5.86 11.32
CA LEU A 24 3.10 -5.37 12.36
C LEU A 24 3.78 -4.04 11.98
N LYS A 25 4.74 -4.08 11.04
CA LYS A 25 5.47 -2.94 10.49
C LYS A 25 5.84 -3.09 9.00
N ASP A 26 5.56 -4.26 8.43
CA ASP A 26 5.83 -4.55 7.03
C ASP A 26 4.59 -4.26 6.19
N PHE A 27 4.80 -3.58 5.08
CA PHE A 27 3.78 -3.31 4.09
C PHE A 27 3.97 -4.26 2.92
N THR A 28 2.97 -5.06 2.63
CA THR A 28 2.94 -5.91 1.45
C THR A 28 1.97 -5.28 0.46
N LEU A 29 2.49 -4.86 -0.68
CA LEU A 29 1.79 -4.15 -1.74
C LEU A 29 1.57 -5.11 -2.91
N MET A 30 0.34 -5.21 -3.37
CA MET A 30 -0.03 -5.95 -4.57
C MET A 30 -0.08 -4.99 -5.74
N LEU A 31 0.68 -5.29 -6.78
CA LEU A 31 0.69 -4.52 -8.01
C LEU A 31 -0.45 -4.94 -8.94
N HIS A 32 -0.81 -4.06 -9.88
CA HIS A 32 -1.77 -4.36 -10.94
C HIS A 32 -1.33 -5.52 -11.83
N SER A 33 -0.02 -5.74 -11.95
CA SER A 33 0.59 -6.88 -12.64
C SER A 33 0.33 -8.23 -11.95
N GLY A 34 -0.14 -8.23 -10.69
CA GLY A 34 -0.33 -9.43 -9.87
C GLY A 34 0.88 -9.77 -8.99
N ASP A 35 2.02 -9.12 -9.22
CA ASP A 35 3.19 -9.20 -8.36
C ASP A 35 2.92 -8.60 -6.98
N THR A 36 3.62 -9.15 -5.97
CA THR A 36 3.51 -8.66 -4.60
C THR A 36 4.87 -8.21 -4.10
N VAL A 37 4.96 -6.94 -3.69
CA VAL A 37 6.17 -6.31 -3.21
C VAL A 37 6.07 -6.12 -1.70
N LYS A 38 7.08 -6.57 -0.96
CA LYS A 38 7.20 -6.28 0.46
C LYS A 38 8.10 -5.08 0.65
N PHE A 39 7.63 -4.09 1.40
CA PHE A 39 8.32 -2.85 1.70
C PHE A 39 8.20 -2.52 3.18
N THR A 40 9.31 -2.14 3.79
CA THR A 40 9.35 -1.74 5.21
C THR A 40 9.77 -0.28 5.25
N PRO A 41 8.81 0.67 5.34
CA PRO A 41 9.13 2.08 5.45
C PRO A 41 9.73 2.38 6.82
N ASP A 42 10.65 3.35 6.87
CA ASP A 42 11.15 3.92 8.14
C ASP A 42 10.01 4.65 8.89
N ASP A 43 9.18 5.37 8.13
CA ASP A 43 7.97 6.06 8.61
C ASP A 43 6.69 5.42 8.06
N GLU A 44 6.12 4.49 8.84
CA GLU A 44 4.87 3.79 8.49
C GLU A 44 3.69 4.75 8.27
N TYR A 45 3.64 5.84 9.04
CA TYR A 45 2.57 6.82 8.96
C TYR A 45 2.63 7.63 7.66
N ALA A 46 3.82 8.04 7.25
CA ALA A 46 4.03 8.76 6.00
C ALA A 46 3.72 7.87 4.79
N PHE A 47 4.18 6.61 4.83
CA PHE A 47 3.91 5.66 3.75
C PHE A 47 2.41 5.35 3.64
N LYS A 48 1.74 5.14 4.76
CA LYS A 48 0.29 4.91 4.80
C LYS A 48 -0.48 6.12 4.29
N ALA A 49 -0.11 7.34 4.67
CA ALA A 49 -0.74 8.57 4.19
C ALA A 49 -0.55 8.76 2.67
N TRP A 50 0.64 8.41 2.16
CA TRP A 50 0.91 8.41 0.73
C TRP A 50 0.03 7.41 -0.03
N LEU A 51 -0.11 6.18 0.47
CA LEU A 51 -1.00 5.17 -0.14
C LEU A 51 -2.46 5.65 -0.17
N ASP A 52 -2.95 6.20 0.95
CA ASP A 52 -4.31 6.73 1.09
C ASP A 52 -4.56 7.91 0.13
N ASN A 53 -3.62 8.85 0.05
CA ASN A 53 -3.68 10.00 -0.87
C ASN A 53 -3.66 9.57 -2.34
N ASN A 54 -3.05 8.44 -2.67
CA ASN A 54 -3.05 7.87 -4.02
C ASN A 54 -4.24 6.92 -4.26
N GLY A 55 -5.16 6.77 -3.31
CA GLY A 55 -6.36 5.94 -3.45
C GLY A 55 -6.11 4.43 -3.32
N VAL A 56 -4.94 4.03 -2.82
CA VAL A 56 -4.61 2.61 -2.62
C VAL A 56 -5.34 2.12 -1.36
N LYS A 57 -6.11 1.05 -1.50
CA LYS A 57 -6.92 0.50 -0.41
C LYS A 57 -6.16 -0.53 0.43
N ASN A 58 -6.38 -0.49 1.73
CA ASN A 58 -5.87 -1.49 2.67
C ASN A 58 -6.82 -2.69 2.72
N ILE A 59 -6.32 -3.88 2.39
CA ILE A 59 -7.14 -5.11 2.36
C ILE A 59 -7.61 -5.55 3.75
N ARG A 60 -6.89 -5.18 4.82
CA ARG A 60 -7.28 -5.51 6.20
C ARG A 60 -8.40 -4.62 6.73
N LYS A 61 -8.61 -3.45 6.12
CA LYS A 61 -9.72 -2.54 6.45
C LYS A 61 -10.98 -2.81 5.64
N GLU A 62 -10.97 -3.83 4.78
CA GLU A 62 -12.17 -4.36 4.15
C GLU A 62 -12.95 -5.12 5.25
N SER A 63 -13.65 -4.37 6.10
CA SER A 63 -14.42 -4.86 7.26
C SER A 63 -15.70 -5.63 6.87
N GLU A 64 -15.73 -6.25 5.69
CA GLU A 64 -16.86 -7.07 5.22
C GLU A 64 -16.63 -8.57 5.48
N TRP A 65 -15.78 -8.91 6.46
CA TRP A 65 -15.67 -10.25 7.03
C TRP A 65 -16.09 -10.25 8.49
N VAL A 66 -17.18 -9.56 8.82
CA VAL A 66 -17.93 -9.94 10.02
C VAL A 66 -18.69 -11.21 9.64
N VAL A 67 -18.11 -12.36 9.95
CA VAL A 67 -18.89 -13.59 10.04
C VAL A 67 -19.74 -13.41 11.29
N GLU A 68 -20.96 -12.88 11.13
CA GLU A 68 -21.97 -12.96 12.20
C GLU A 68 -22.12 -14.44 12.58
N GLN A 69 -21.83 -14.74 13.84
CA GLN A 69 -21.98 -16.05 14.48
C GLN A 69 -23.43 -16.28 14.87
#